data_AF-A0A0K0QRJ1-F1
#
_entry.id   AF-A0A0K0QRJ1-F1
#
_cell.length_a   1.000
_cell.length_b   1.000
_cell.length_c   1.000
_cell.angle_alpha   90.00
_cell.angle_beta   90.00
_cell.angle_gamma   90.00
#
_symmetry.space_group_name_H-M   'P 1'
#
loop_
_entity.id
_entity.type
_entity.pdbx_description
1 polymer ?
#
loop_
_entity_poly.entity_id
_entity_poly.type
_entity_poly.pdbx_seq_one_letter_code
_entity_poly.pdbx_strand_id
1 'polypeptide(L)'
;CKTATGATIPIGGGSANVYVNLTPAVNVGQNLVVDLSTQIFCHNDYPETITDYVTLQRGSAYGGVLSSFSGTVKYNGTSYPFPTTTETARVIYDSRTDKPWPAVLYLTPVSTAGGVAITAGSLIAVLILHQTNNYNSDSFQFIWNIYANNDVVVPTGGC
;
A
#
# COMPACT_ATOMS: atom_id res chain seq x y z
N CYS A 1 -13.53 -4.79 3.76
CA CYS A 1 -12.42 -3.91 4.18
C CYS A 1 -12.86 -2.46 4.21
N LYS A 2 -12.19 -1.60 4.98
CA LYS A 2 -12.46 -0.16 5.06
C LYS A 2 -11.19 0.67 5.18
N THR A 3 -11.27 1.94 4.81
CA THR A 3 -10.20 2.93 5.00
C THR A 3 -10.37 3.69 6.30
N ALA A 4 -9.31 4.34 6.78
CA ALA A 4 -9.34 5.28 7.90
C ALA A 4 -10.31 6.47 7.67
N THR A 5 -10.53 6.84 6.41
CA THR A 5 -11.46 7.90 6.00
C THR A 5 -12.90 7.42 5.82
N GLY A 6 -13.18 6.13 6.04
CA GLY A 6 -14.52 5.57 6.02
C GLY A 6 -14.99 5.01 4.67
N ALA A 7 -14.17 5.04 3.62
CA ALA A 7 -14.49 4.34 2.38
C ALA A 7 -14.46 2.82 2.60
N THR A 8 -15.43 2.10 2.04
CA THR A 8 -15.54 0.64 2.22
C THR A 8 -15.44 -0.08 0.89
N ILE A 9 -14.85 -1.27 0.92
CA ILE A 9 -14.95 -2.25 -0.16
C ILE A 9 -15.69 -3.47 0.43
N PRO A 10 -16.87 -3.82 -0.11
CA PRO A 10 -17.70 -4.91 0.41
C PRO A 10 -17.11 -6.30 0.08
N ILE A 11 -17.81 -7.34 0.52
CA ILE A 11 -17.56 -8.73 0.08
C ILE A 11 -17.61 -8.80 -1.46
N GLY A 12 -16.71 -9.59 -2.05
CA GLY A 12 -16.57 -9.71 -3.51
C GLY A 12 -15.50 -8.80 -4.12
N GLY A 13 -14.89 -7.91 -3.32
CA GLY A 13 -13.82 -7.03 -3.78
C GLY A 13 -14.34 -5.73 -4.41
N GLY A 14 -13.44 -5.04 -5.12
CA GLY A 14 -13.72 -3.72 -5.70
C GLY A 14 -12.53 -2.78 -5.56
N SER A 15 -12.78 -1.48 -5.65
CA SER A 15 -11.73 -0.46 -5.58
C SER A 15 -12.09 0.70 -4.67
N ALA A 16 -11.09 1.24 -3.96
CA ALA A 16 -11.24 2.47 -3.18
C ALA A 16 -9.96 3.32 -3.23
N ASN A 17 -10.14 4.62 -3.01
CA ASN A 17 -9.05 5.57 -2.95
C ASN A 17 -8.58 5.75 -1.49
N VAL A 18 -7.27 5.85 -1.31
CA VAL A 18 -6.62 6.07 -0.02
C VAL A 18 -5.74 7.30 -0.16
N TYR A 19 -5.93 8.26 0.74
CA TYR A 19 -5.23 9.53 0.72
C TYR A 19 -4.25 9.57 1.88
N VAL A 20 -2.95 9.65 1.59
CA VAL A 20 -1.89 9.58 2.59
C VAL A 20 -1.16 10.90 2.72
N ASN A 21 -0.92 11.30 3.97
CA ASN A 21 0.01 12.38 4.27
C ASN A 21 1.44 11.85 4.19
N LEU A 22 2.28 12.50 3.41
CA LEU A 22 3.65 12.11 3.16
C LEU A 22 4.59 13.06 3.89
N THR A 23 5.77 12.57 4.29
CA THR A 23 6.83 13.47 4.77
C THR A 23 7.16 14.48 3.68
N PRO A 24 7.08 15.80 3.94
CA PRO A 24 7.11 16.83 2.89
C PRO A 24 8.48 16.99 2.22
N ALA A 25 9.55 16.46 2.84
CA ALA A 25 10.88 16.42 2.24
C ALA A 25 11.58 15.10 2.56
N VAL A 26 12.34 14.58 1.60
CA VAL A 26 13.16 13.37 1.76
C VAL A 26 14.50 13.56 1.07
N ASN A 27 15.59 13.33 1.80
CA ASN A 27 16.93 13.45 1.23
C ASN A 27 17.32 12.18 0.47
N VAL A 28 18.26 12.32 -0.47
CA VAL A 28 18.89 11.17 -1.12
C VAL A 28 19.53 10.27 -0.05
N GLY A 29 19.29 8.96 -0.14
CA GLY A 29 19.73 7.97 0.86
C GLY A 29 18.80 7.82 2.08
N GLN A 30 17.73 8.60 2.17
CA GLN A 30 16.65 8.40 3.14
C GLN A 30 15.42 7.77 2.48
N ASN A 31 14.57 7.16 3.30
CA ASN A 31 13.33 6.52 2.85
C ASN A 31 12.13 7.41 3.19
N LEU A 32 11.33 7.70 2.17
CA LEU A 32 9.94 8.10 2.34
C LEU A 32 9.14 6.85 2.74
N VAL A 33 8.50 6.89 3.91
CA VAL A 33 7.72 5.77 4.45
C VAL A 33 6.24 6.05 4.25
N VAL A 34 5.54 5.12 3.60
CA VAL A 34 4.08 5.16 3.43
C VAL A 34 3.48 3.96 4.15
N ASP A 35 2.96 4.19 5.36
CA ASP A 35 2.39 3.14 6.20
C ASP A 35 0.89 3.01 6.00
N LEU A 36 0.47 1.96 5.28
CA LEU A 36 -0.93 1.68 5.00
C LEU A 36 -1.63 0.87 6.09
N SER A 37 -0.88 0.36 7.08
CA SER A 37 -1.48 -0.32 8.24
C SER A 37 -2.32 0.63 9.10
N THR A 38 -2.04 1.93 9.02
CA THR A 38 -2.84 2.99 9.65
C THR A 38 -4.03 3.42 8.80
N GLN A 39 -4.11 2.98 7.54
CA GLN A 39 -5.03 3.49 6.53
C GLN A 39 -6.07 2.48 6.09
N ILE A 40 -5.72 1.19 6.06
CA ILE A 40 -6.57 0.13 5.51
C ILE A 40 -6.75 -0.95 6.57
N PHE A 41 -8.00 -1.30 6.82
CA PHE A 41 -8.40 -2.28 7.81
C PHE A 41 -9.37 -3.30 7.20
N CYS A 42 -9.21 -4.56 7.56
CA CYS A 42 -10.08 -5.65 7.11
C CYS A 42 -10.42 -6.54 8.30
N HIS A 43 -11.52 -7.27 8.21
CA HIS A 43 -11.92 -8.29 9.15
C HIS A 43 -12.53 -9.46 8.38
N ASN A 44 -12.66 -10.58 9.06
CA ASN A 44 -13.36 -11.75 8.57
C ASN A 44 -14.80 -11.71 9.11
N ASP A 45 -15.79 -11.84 8.24
CA ASP A 45 -17.21 -11.76 8.60
C ASP A 45 -17.72 -13.01 9.35
N TYR A 46 -17.12 -14.18 9.07
CA TYR A 46 -17.52 -15.49 9.57
C TYR A 46 -16.35 -16.31 10.16
N PRO A 47 -15.62 -15.79 11.16
CA PRO A 47 -14.41 -16.41 11.68
C PRO A 47 -14.65 -17.74 12.42
N GLU A 48 -15.90 -18.07 12.79
CA GLU A 48 -16.23 -19.34 13.44
C GLU A 48 -16.06 -20.55 12.50
N THR A 49 -16.11 -20.32 11.19
CA THR A 49 -16.12 -21.40 10.19
C THR A 49 -15.18 -21.15 9.01
N ILE A 50 -14.79 -19.89 8.76
CA ILE A 50 -13.98 -19.48 7.63
C ILE A 50 -12.70 -18.84 8.14
N THR A 51 -11.55 -19.18 7.56
CA THR A 51 -10.29 -18.47 7.75
C THR A 51 -9.92 -17.77 6.45
N ASP A 52 -9.82 -16.45 6.50
CA ASP A 52 -9.41 -15.65 5.35
C ASP A 52 -7.89 -15.57 5.25
N TYR A 53 -7.40 -15.68 4.02
CA TYR A 53 -6.01 -15.52 3.66
C TYR A 53 -5.85 -14.32 2.74
N VAL A 54 -5.00 -13.38 3.16
CA VAL A 54 -4.80 -12.11 2.47
C VAL A 54 -3.34 -11.95 2.04
N THR A 55 -3.13 -11.65 0.77
CA THR A 55 -1.81 -11.34 0.19
C THR A 55 -1.80 -9.93 -0.41
N LEU A 56 -0.61 -9.40 -0.67
CA LEU A 56 -0.40 -8.37 -1.67
C LEU A 56 -0.07 -9.10 -2.99
N GLN A 57 -1.05 -9.17 -3.89
CA GLN A 57 -0.89 -9.83 -5.18
C GLN A 57 0.00 -9.03 -6.11
N ARG A 58 -0.20 -7.71 -6.14
CA ARG A 58 0.58 -6.80 -6.98
C ARG A 58 0.56 -5.39 -6.43
N GLY A 59 1.73 -4.76 -6.37
CA GLY A 59 1.93 -3.34 -6.15
C GLY A 59 2.60 -2.69 -7.36
N SER A 60 2.04 -1.59 -7.84
CA SER A 60 2.55 -0.83 -8.97
C SER A 60 2.77 0.63 -8.57
N ALA A 61 3.87 1.22 -9.05
CA ALA A 61 4.20 2.63 -8.85
C ALA A 61 3.64 3.49 -9.98
N TYR A 62 3.25 4.72 -9.67
CA TYR A 62 2.74 5.69 -10.64
C TYR A 62 3.32 7.09 -10.38
N GLY A 63 3.19 7.97 -11.38
CA GLY A 63 3.57 9.38 -11.27
C GLY A 63 5.02 9.57 -10.82
N GLY A 64 5.22 10.51 -9.89
CA GLY A 64 6.53 10.84 -9.35
C GLY A 64 7.25 9.70 -8.64
N VAL A 65 6.50 8.73 -8.07
CA VAL A 65 7.10 7.53 -7.46
C VAL A 65 7.74 6.64 -8.54
N LEU A 66 7.07 6.47 -9.67
CA LEU A 66 7.60 5.64 -10.77
C LEU A 66 8.87 6.23 -11.40
N SER A 67 8.96 7.55 -11.51
CA SER A 67 10.08 8.22 -12.18
C SER A 67 11.26 8.55 -11.27
N SER A 68 11.00 8.79 -9.98
CA SER A 68 11.96 9.46 -9.09
C SER A 68 12.30 8.63 -7.85
N PHE A 69 11.71 7.45 -7.67
CA PHE A 69 11.95 6.60 -6.52
C PHE A 69 12.22 5.15 -6.94
N SER A 70 13.04 4.48 -6.13
CA SER A 70 13.15 3.03 -6.08
C SER A 70 12.71 2.57 -4.68
N GLY A 71 12.30 1.32 -4.49
CA GLY A 71 11.84 0.95 -3.17
C GLY A 71 11.50 -0.51 -2.95
N THR A 72 10.97 -0.73 -1.75
CA THR A 72 10.45 -2.02 -1.31
C THR A 72 9.09 -1.84 -0.66
N VAL A 73 8.29 -2.89 -0.69
CA VAL A 73 7.11 -3.02 0.16
C VAL A 73 7.41 -4.03 1.25
N LYS A 74 7.30 -3.60 2.50
CA LYS A 74 7.33 -4.50 3.66
C LYS A 74 5.91 -5.00 3.89
N TYR A 75 5.71 -6.29 3.69
CA TYR A 75 4.44 -6.97 3.90
C TYR A 75 4.55 -7.99 5.02
N ASN A 76 3.78 -7.81 6.09
CA ASN A 76 3.77 -8.67 7.27
C ASN A 76 5.17 -8.98 7.83
N GLY A 77 6.05 -7.97 7.86
CA GLY A 77 7.41 -8.09 8.35
C GLY A 77 8.47 -8.43 7.29
N THR A 78 8.09 -8.98 6.14
CA THR A 78 9.01 -9.36 5.05
C THR A 78 9.07 -8.30 3.96
N SER A 79 10.26 -7.95 3.49
CA SER A 79 10.45 -6.96 2.41
C SER A 79 10.46 -7.61 1.03
N TYR A 80 9.75 -7.00 0.09
CA TYR A 80 9.66 -7.38 -1.31
C TYR A 80 10.04 -6.18 -2.20
N PRO A 81 10.59 -6.39 -3.41
CA PRO A 81 10.81 -5.30 -4.36
C PRO A 81 9.53 -4.52 -4.66
N PHE A 82 9.63 -3.21 -4.89
CA PHE A 82 8.52 -2.38 -5.34
C PHE A 82 8.94 -1.59 -6.60
N PRO A 83 8.20 -1.68 -7.73
CA PRO A 83 6.99 -2.48 -7.97
C PRO A 83 7.19 -3.99 -7.73
N THR A 84 6.14 -4.67 -7.26
CA THR A 84 6.24 -6.09 -6.89
C THR A 84 6.33 -6.97 -8.13
N THR A 85 7.19 -7.98 -8.10
CA THR A 85 7.34 -8.97 -9.17
C THR A 85 6.68 -10.32 -8.85
N THR A 86 6.33 -10.55 -7.58
CA THR A 86 5.71 -11.78 -7.08
C THR A 86 4.65 -11.45 -6.05
N GLU A 87 3.61 -12.28 -5.94
CA GLU A 87 2.64 -12.24 -4.86
C GLU A 87 3.30 -12.58 -3.52
N THR A 88 2.91 -11.89 -2.45
CA THR A 88 3.50 -12.06 -1.12
C THR A 88 2.97 -13.29 -0.39
N ALA A 89 3.59 -13.61 0.75
CA ALA A 89 3.05 -14.61 1.67
C ALA A 89 1.66 -14.22 2.20
N ARG A 90 0.87 -15.23 2.60
CA ARG A 90 -0.48 -15.06 3.15
C ARG A 90 -0.44 -14.53 4.58
N VAL A 91 -1.38 -13.63 4.90
CA VAL A 91 -1.70 -13.18 6.26
C VAL A 91 -3.08 -13.72 6.63
N ILE A 92 -3.21 -14.25 7.83
CA ILE A 92 -4.47 -14.80 8.34
C ILE A 92 -5.35 -13.68 8.90
N TYR A 93 -6.63 -13.71 8.53
CA TYR A 93 -7.71 -12.92 9.13
C TYR A 93 -8.77 -13.89 9.67
N ASP A 94 -8.88 -13.97 10.99
CA ASP A 94 -9.65 -14.96 11.75
C ASP A 94 -10.51 -14.31 12.84
N SER A 95 -10.82 -13.01 12.69
CA SER A 95 -11.60 -12.26 13.66
C SER A 95 -12.51 -11.24 12.96
N ARG A 96 -13.67 -10.96 13.59
CA ARG A 96 -14.55 -9.84 13.23
C ARG A 96 -13.98 -8.47 13.62
N THR A 97 -12.95 -8.45 14.46
CA THR A 97 -12.29 -7.19 14.82
C THR A 97 -11.46 -6.70 13.65
N ASP A 98 -11.59 -5.40 13.33
CA ASP A 98 -10.80 -4.77 12.29
C ASP A 98 -9.30 -4.91 12.58
N LYS A 99 -8.61 -5.55 11.65
CA LYS A 99 -7.17 -5.77 11.68
C LYS A 99 -6.51 -4.94 10.58
N PRO A 100 -5.43 -4.19 10.90
CA PRO A 100 -4.63 -3.47 9.91
C PRO A 100 -4.17 -4.36 8.76
N TRP A 101 -4.16 -3.81 7.54
CA TRP A 101 -3.47 -4.44 6.41
C TRP A 101 -1.96 -4.15 6.50
N PRO A 102 -1.09 -5.16 6.72
CA PRO A 102 0.28 -4.93 7.16
C PRO A 102 1.23 -4.61 5.99
N ALA A 103 0.92 -3.56 5.24
CA ALA A 103 1.69 -3.10 4.09
C ALA A 103 2.33 -1.72 4.35
N VAL A 104 3.65 -1.64 4.21
CA VAL A 104 4.41 -0.38 4.35
C VAL A 104 5.34 -0.22 3.14
N LEU A 105 5.23 0.90 2.43
CA LEU A 105 6.15 1.22 1.33
C LEU A 105 7.35 2.00 1.88
N TYR A 106 8.54 1.60 1.44
CA TYR A 106 9.79 2.32 1.68
C TYR A 106 10.34 2.76 0.33
N LEU A 107 10.28 4.06 0.07
CA LEU A 107 10.63 4.66 -1.21
C LEU A 107 11.87 5.54 -1.03
N THR A 108 12.96 5.22 -1.71
CA THR A 108 14.22 5.98 -1.70
C THR A 108 14.32 6.81 -2.98
N PRO A 109 14.57 8.13 -2.90
CA PRO A 109 14.82 8.95 -4.07
C PRO A 109 16.01 8.41 -4.87
N VAL A 110 15.87 8.37 -6.20
CA VAL A 110 17.02 8.10 -7.08
C VAL A 110 17.92 9.33 -7.17
N SER A 111 19.20 9.16 -7.47
CA SER A 111 20.19 10.26 -7.46
C SER A 111 19.88 11.41 -8.42
N THR A 112 19.05 11.17 -9.46
CA THR A 112 18.58 12.18 -10.40
C THR A 112 17.34 12.92 -9.93
N ALA A 113 16.74 12.55 -8.80
CA ALA A 113 15.57 13.22 -8.24
C ALA A 113 15.96 14.56 -7.61
N GLY A 114 15.27 15.63 -7.99
CA GLY A 114 15.49 16.97 -7.45
C GLY A 114 14.24 17.84 -7.63
N GLY A 115 13.97 18.70 -6.65
CA GLY A 115 12.75 19.52 -6.63
C GLY A 115 11.52 18.74 -6.18
N VAL A 116 10.34 19.11 -6.66
CA VAL A 116 9.08 18.43 -6.31
C VAL A 116 9.07 17.05 -6.98
N ALA A 117 9.23 16.00 -6.17
CA ALA A 117 9.31 14.62 -6.63
C ALA A 117 7.96 13.89 -6.57
N ILE A 118 7.04 14.32 -5.71
CA ILE A 118 5.64 13.86 -5.68
C ILE A 118 4.76 15.11 -5.57
N THR A 119 3.72 15.18 -6.39
CA THR A 119 2.75 16.29 -6.38
C THR A 119 1.52 15.92 -5.56
N ALA A 120 0.98 16.87 -4.80
CA ALA A 120 -0.28 16.75 -4.08
C ALA A 120 -1.42 16.37 -5.03
N GLY A 121 -2.28 15.46 -4.59
CA GLY A 121 -3.39 14.90 -5.36
C GLY A 121 -2.98 13.86 -6.42
N SER A 122 -1.69 13.59 -6.62
CA SER A 122 -1.24 12.60 -7.60
C SER A 122 -1.42 11.16 -7.10
N LEU A 123 -1.72 10.25 -8.04
CA LEU A 123 -1.70 8.81 -7.81
C LEU A 123 -0.23 8.35 -7.73
N ILE A 124 0.16 7.77 -6.60
CA ILE A 124 1.53 7.34 -6.34
C ILE A 124 1.71 5.82 -6.42
N ALA A 125 0.68 5.06 -6.09
CA ALA A 125 0.70 3.61 -6.15
C ALA A 125 -0.70 3.03 -6.35
N VAL A 126 -0.77 1.85 -6.96
CA VAL A 126 -1.96 0.98 -6.91
C VAL A 126 -1.53 -0.34 -6.30
N LEU A 127 -2.20 -0.75 -5.24
CA LEU A 127 -1.94 -2.01 -4.56
C LEU A 127 -3.17 -2.91 -4.61
N ILE A 128 -2.97 -4.16 -5.03
CA ILE A 128 -4.02 -5.17 -5.16
C ILE A 128 -3.85 -6.15 -4.00
N LEU A 129 -4.76 -6.03 -3.03
CA LEU A 129 -4.96 -7.01 -1.99
C LEU A 129 -5.78 -8.16 -2.58
N HIS A 130 -5.29 -9.38 -2.44
CA HIS A 130 -6.00 -10.57 -2.89
C HIS A 130 -6.42 -11.40 -1.67
N GLN A 131 -7.71 -11.67 -1.58
CA GLN A 131 -8.31 -12.46 -0.51
C GLN A 131 -8.84 -13.77 -1.07
N THR A 132 -8.54 -14.84 -0.34
CA THR A 132 -9.06 -16.20 -0.52
C THR A 132 -9.43 -16.76 0.86
N ASN A 133 -10.03 -17.93 0.92
CA ASN A 133 -10.34 -18.59 2.20
C ASN A 133 -10.15 -20.11 2.13
N ASN A 134 -10.39 -20.79 3.25
CA ASN A 134 -10.34 -22.26 3.37
C ASN A 134 -11.71 -22.96 3.20
N TYR A 135 -12.77 -22.22 2.87
CA TYR A 135 -14.13 -22.72 2.86
C TYR A 135 -14.64 -23.02 1.45
N ASN A 136 -14.34 -22.15 0.48
CA ASN A 136 -14.81 -22.25 -0.89
C ASN A 136 -13.70 -21.82 -1.88
N SER A 137 -14.09 -21.52 -3.12
CA SER A 137 -13.18 -21.09 -4.19
C SER A 137 -13.17 -19.57 -4.38
N ASP A 138 -13.56 -18.79 -3.37
CA ASP A 138 -13.54 -17.34 -3.44
C ASP A 138 -12.11 -16.84 -3.65
N SER A 139 -11.98 -15.91 -4.59
CA SER A 139 -10.73 -15.27 -4.98
C SER A 139 -11.08 -13.86 -5.43
N PHE A 140 -10.94 -12.91 -4.50
CA PHE A 140 -11.39 -11.53 -4.68
C PHE A 140 -10.23 -10.55 -4.62
N GLN A 141 -10.32 -9.51 -5.45
CA GLN A 141 -9.35 -8.44 -5.51
C GLN A 141 -9.92 -7.16 -4.90
N PHE A 142 -9.15 -6.58 -3.98
CA PHE A 142 -9.42 -5.31 -3.33
C PHE A 142 -8.32 -4.33 -3.78
N ILE A 143 -8.72 -3.39 -4.62
CA ILE A 143 -7.81 -2.47 -5.31
C ILE A 143 -7.75 -1.15 -4.54
N TRP A 144 -6.56 -0.79 -4.07
CA TRP A 144 -6.30 0.43 -3.33
C TRP A 144 -5.50 1.41 -4.18
N ASN A 145 -6.14 2.52 -4.56
CA ASN A 145 -5.49 3.61 -5.29
C ASN A 145 -4.93 4.61 -4.28
N ILE A 146 -3.61 4.71 -4.18
CA ILE A 146 -2.93 5.51 -3.16
C ILE A 146 -2.58 6.88 -3.74
N TYR A 147 -3.12 7.94 -3.12
CA TYR A 147 -2.93 9.32 -3.51
C TYR A 147 -2.16 10.09 -2.44
N ALA A 148 -1.27 11.00 -2.88
CA ALA A 148 -0.56 11.91 -1.99
C ALA A 148 -1.44 13.10 -1.60
N ASN A 149 -1.53 13.43 -0.31
CA ASN A 149 -2.23 14.64 0.15
C ASN A 149 -1.40 15.93 0.03
N ASN A 150 -0.08 15.80 0.00
CA ASN A 150 0.85 16.92 -0.03
C ASN A 150 2.01 16.65 -0.98
N ASP A 151 2.69 17.72 -1.38
CA ASP A 151 3.91 17.63 -2.15
C ASP A 151 5.04 16.98 -1.32
N VAL A 152 5.94 16.28 -2.01
CA VAL A 152 7.20 15.81 -1.46
C VAL A 152 8.34 16.36 -2.28
N VAL A 153 9.29 17.03 -1.62
CA VAL A 153 10.47 17.63 -2.23
C VAL A 153 11.70 16.79 -1.94
N VAL A 154 12.53 16.58 -2.96
CA VAL A 154 13.90 16.06 -2.80
C VAL A 154 14.84 17.27 -2.88
N PRO A 155 15.47 17.70 -1.77
CA PRO A 155 16.38 18.82 -1.80
C PRO A 155 17.55 18.53 -2.76
N THR A 156 17.73 19.39 -3.77
CA THR A 156 18.95 19.39 -4.56
C THR A 156 20.05 19.96 -3.68
N GLY A 157 20.95 19.11 -3.18
CA GLY A 157 22.14 19.57 -2.49
C GLY A 157 22.87 20.58 -3.36
N GLY A 158 23.03 21.82 -2.89
CA GLY A 158 23.86 22.81 -3.56
C GLY A 158 25.29 22.28 -3.59
N CYS A 159 25.81 22.03 -4.79
CA CYS A 159 27.24 21.97 -5.02
C CYS A 159 27.85 23.36 -4.89
#